data_AF-A0A8K0CZN4-F1
#
_entry.id   AF-A0A8K0CZN4-F1
#
_cell.length_a   1.000
_cell.length_b   1.000
_cell.length_c   1.000
_cell.angle_alpha   90.00
_cell.angle_beta   90.00
_cell.angle_gamma   90.00
#
_symmetry.space_group_name_H-M   'P 1'
#
loop_
_entity.id
_entity.type
_entity.pdbx_description
1 polymer ?
#
loop_
_entity_poly.entity_id
_entity_poly.type
_entity_poly.pdbx_seq_one_letter_code
_entity_poly.pdbx_strand_id
1 'polypeptide(L)' 'MSASGQYMPPLFIFKREQMKEELDRNGSVGAIYRYSKSVWVSEELFLDSLKHFAQFLKVSTDDPVL' A
#
# COMPACT_ATOMS: atom_id res chain seq x y z
N MET A 1 -1.06 -2.48 13.94
CA MET A 1 -2.33 -2.36 14.69
C MET A 1 -2.22 -1.11 15.54
N SER A 2 -3.12 -0.15 15.36
CA SER A 2 -3.20 1.04 16.22
C SER A 2 -3.88 0.67 17.55
N ALA A 3 -3.79 1.56 18.54
CA ALA A 3 -4.45 1.36 19.84
C ALA A 3 -5.99 1.25 19.73
N SER A 4 -6.60 1.77 18.65
CA SER A 4 -8.02 1.63 18.33
C SER A 4 -8.38 0.35 17.58
N GLY A 5 -7.41 -0.57 17.41
CA GLY A 5 -7.62 -1.84 16.69
C GLY A 5 -7.64 -1.70 15.17
N GLN A 6 -7.48 -0.49 14.62
CA GLN A 6 -7.42 -0.27 13.18
C GLN A 6 -6.05 -0.68 12.64
N TYR A 7 -6.02 -1.32 11.47
CA TYR A 7 -4.81 -1.63 10.75
C TYR A 7 -4.82 -0.94 9.39
N MET A 8 -3.66 -0.43 8.97
CA MET A 8 -3.48 0.05 7.61
C MET A 8 -3.55 -1.14 6.66
N PRO A 9 -4.40 -1.10 5.61
CA PRO A 9 -4.42 -2.15 4.60
C PRO A 9 -3.03 -2.33 3.97
N PRO A 10 -2.56 -3.58 3.79
CA PRO A 10 -1.20 -3.84 3.32
C PRO A 10 -1.01 -3.40 1.87
N LEU A 11 0.25 -3.13 1.50
CA LEU A 11 0.69 -3.03 0.12
C LEU A 11 1.49 -4.30 -0.22
N PHE A 12 1.03 -5.05 -1.23
CA PHE A 12 1.67 -6.26 -1.72
C PHE A 12 2.53 -5.96 -2.94
N ILE A 13 3.80 -6.39 -2.91
CA ILE A 13 4.74 -6.26 -4.03
C ILE A 13 5.12 -7.66 -4.50
N PHE A 14 4.71 -8.02 -5.71
CA PHE A 14 5.06 -9.30 -6.32
C PHE A 14 6.28 -9.14 -7.25
N LYS A 15 7.27 -10.01 -7.10
CA LYS A 15 8.42 -10.07 -8.03
C LYS A 15 7.97 -10.64 -9.39
N ARG A 16 7.54 -9.77 -10.30
CA ARG A 16 6.96 -10.12 -11.62
C ARG A 16 7.18 -9.00 -12.63
N GLU A 17 7.08 -9.34 -13.92
CA GLU A 17 7.16 -8.37 -15.01
C GLU A 17 5.83 -7.70 -15.35
N GLN A 18 4.70 -8.35 -15.05
CA GLN A 18 3.36 -7.85 -15.38
C GLN A 18 2.34 -8.21 -14.29
N MET A 19 1.34 -7.33 -14.15
CA MET A 19 0.17 -7.55 -13.31
C MET A 19 -0.71 -8.67 -13.87
N LYS A 20 -1.22 -9.53 -12.98
CA LYS A 20 -2.32 -10.46 -13.28
C LYS A 20 -3.48 -10.16 -12.35
N GLU A 21 -4.70 -10.14 -12.88
CA GLU A 21 -5.93 -9.89 -12.11
C GLU A 21 -6.13 -10.90 -10.97
N GLU A 22 -5.59 -12.11 -11.13
CA GLU A 22 -5.62 -13.18 -10.13
C GLU A 22 -4.93 -12.79 -8.81
N LEU A 23 -4.01 -11.82 -8.83
CA LEU A 23 -3.25 -11.41 -7.65
C LEU A 23 -4.08 -10.62 -6.63
N ASP A 24 -5.16 -10.00 -7.08
CA ASP A 24 -6.11 -9.22 -6.25
C ASP A 24 -7.38 -10.04 -5.94
N ARG A 25 -7.53 -11.22 -6.52
CA ARG A 25 -8.74 -12.03 -6.35
C ARG A 25 -8.89 -12.47 -4.88
N ASN A 26 -10.00 -12.07 -4.25
CA ASN A 26 -10.28 -12.28 -2.82
C ASN A 26 -9.24 -11.62 -1.90
N GLY A 27 -8.65 -10.52 -2.36
CA GLY A 27 -7.74 -9.67 -1.60
C GLY A 27 -8.40 -9.00 -0.40
N SER A 28 -7.57 -8.50 0.53
CA SER A 28 -8.06 -7.69 1.64
C SER A 28 -8.57 -6.35 1.13
N VAL A 29 -9.77 -5.94 1.57
CA VAL A 29 -10.40 -4.69 1.15
C VAL A 29 -9.48 -3.50 1.44
N GLY A 30 -9.20 -2.69 0.41
CA GLY A 30 -8.35 -1.52 0.51
C GLY A 30 -6.84 -1.80 0.42
N ALA A 31 -6.41 -3.06 0.24
CA ALA A 31 -5.00 -3.34 -0.05
C ALA A 31 -4.62 -2.90 -1.46
N ILE A 32 -3.33 -2.58 -1.62
CA ILE A 32 -2.76 -2.22 -2.91
C ILE A 32 -1.90 -3.37 -3.41
N TYR A 33 -2.05 -3.70 -4.68
CA TYR A 33 -1.29 -4.73 -5.35
C TYR A 33 -0.37 -4.08 -6.39
N ARG A 34 0.92 -4.37 -6.30
CA ARG A 34 1.97 -3.89 -7.22
C ARG A 34 2.88 -5.03 -7.63
N TYR A 35 3.56 -4.83 -8.75
CA TYR A 35 4.59 -5.75 -9.22
C TYR A 35 5.92 -4.99 -9.37
N SER A 36 7.02 -5.72 -9.27
CA SER A 36 8.36 -5.20 -9.51
C SER A 36 9.23 -6.27 -10.14
N LYS A 37 10.12 -5.86 -11.04
CA LYS A 37 11.18 -6.75 -11.55
C LYS A 37 12.29 -6.97 -10.51
N SER A 38 12.44 -6.02 -9.58
CA SER A 38 13.42 -6.07 -8.49
C SER A 38 12.86 -6.78 -7.27
N VAL A 39 13.76 -7.39 -6.49
CA VAL A 39 13.46 -7.92 -5.15
C VAL A 39 13.44 -6.79 -4.11
N TRP A 40 13.98 -5.62 -4.48
CA TRP A 40 14.01 -4.43 -3.65
C TRP A 40 12.86 -3.49 -3.98
N VAL A 41 12.43 -2.75 -2.97
CA VAL A 41 11.46 -1.67 -3.12
C VAL A 41 12.10 -0.56 -3.95
N SER A 42 11.48 -0.19 -5.07
CA SER A 42 11.88 0.98 -5.85
C SER A 42 11.35 2.25 -5.21
N GLU A 43 11.89 3.40 -5.59
CA GLU A 43 11.41 4.71 -5.16
C GLU A 43 9.90 4.88 -5.42
N GLU A 44 9.43 4.47 -6.59
CA GLU A 44 8.01 4.52 -6.97
C GLU A 44 7.12 3.69 -6.04
N LEU A 45 7.56 2.46 -5.71
CA LEU A 45 6.83 1.59 -4.79
C LEU A 45 6.79 2.15 -3.37
N PHE A 46 7.90 2.78 -2.94
CA PHE A 46 7.97 3.44 -1.66
C PHE A 46 7.01 4.64 -1.60
N LEU A 47 7.00 5.48 -2.65
CA LEU A 47 6.05 6.59 -2.77
C LEU A 47 4.60 6.13 -2.77
N ASP A 48 4.28 5.03 -3.46
CA ASP A 48 2.94 4.44 -3.46
C ASP A 48 2.53 4.00 -2.05
N SER A 49 3.45 3.42 -1.28
CA SER A 49 3.20 3.09 0.13
C SER A 49 2.93 4.32 0.99
N LEU A 50 3.66 5.43 0.77
CA LEU A 50 3.44 6.68 1.52
C LEU A 50 2.11 7.35 1.16
N LYS A 51 1.74 7.37 -0.13
CA LYS A 51 0.44 7.89 -0.58
C LYS A 51 -0.70 7.09 0.01
N HIS A 52 -0.58 5.76 -0.01
CA HIS A 52 -1.57 4.85 0.58
C HIS A 52 -1.73 5.10 2.08
N PHE A 53 -0.62 5.27 2.79
CA PHE A 53 -0.62 5.62 4.21
C PHE A 53 -1.31 6.96 4.49
N ALA A 54 -0.96 8.00 3.73
CA ALA A 54 -1.56 9.32 3.89
C ALA A 54 -3.08 9.31 3.61
N GLN A 55 -3.51 8.58 2.58
CA GLN A 55 -4.93 8.42 2.24
C GLN A 55 -5.70 7.65 3.32
N PHE A 56 -5.12 6.56 3.84
CA PHE A 56 -5.75 5.77 4.89
C PHE A 56 -5.95 6.58 6.18
N LEU A 57 -4.96 7.38 6.54
CA LEU A 57 -5.02 8.24 7.72
C LEU A 57 -5.77 9.56 7.50
N LYS A 58 -6.16 9.86 6.26
CA LYS A 58 -6.81 11.13 5.87
C LYS A 58 -6.03 12.36 6.32
N VAL A 59 -4.70 12.27 6.25
CA VAL A 59 -3.80 13.36 6.66
C VAL A 59 -4.04 14.56 5.77
N SER A 60 -4.14 15.74 6.37
CA SER A 60 -4.25 17.00 5.63
C SER A 60 -3.23 18.02 6.17
N THR A 61 -3.05 19.11 5.44
CA THR A 61 -2.20 20.22 5.91
C THR A 61 -2.77 20.88 7.17
N ASP A 62 -4.11 20.87 7.31
CA ASP A 62 -4.84 21.42 8.45
C ASP A 62 -4.94 20.46 9.65
N ASP A 63 -4.84 19.14 9.40
CA ASP A 63 -4.85 18.06 10.39
C ASP A 63 -3.72 17.07 10.10
N PRO A 64 -2.47 17.41 10.46
CA PRO A 64 -1.32 16.55 10.27
C PRO A 64 -1.34 15.38 11.25
N VAL A 65 -0.88 14.21 10.80
CA VAL A 65 -0.63 13.08 11.68
C VAL A 65 0.81 13.20 12.19
N LEU A 66 0.91 13.44 13.50
CA LEU A 66 2.07 13.86 14.32
C LEU A 66 2.17 15.37 14.55
#